data_AF-A0A1E3GZ77-F1
#
_entry.id   AF-A0A1E3GZ77-F1
#
_cell.length_a   1.000
_cell.length_b   1.000
_cell.length_c   1.000
_cell.angle_alpha   90.00
_cell.angle_beta   90.00
_cell.angle_gamma   90.00
#
_symmetry.space_group_name_H-M   'P 1'
#
loop_
_entity.id
_entity.type
_entity.pdbx_description
1 polymer ?
#
loop_
_entity_poly.entity_id
_entity_poly.type
_entity_poly.pdbx_seq_one_letter_code
_entity_poly.pdbx_strand_id
1 'polypeptide(L)'
;MLRYPQHAALFRIPAIAIGDKVMISQNKLLGRYPGADGMKTGFICSSGFNIVASASRGSKRVVAVVLGQPNSELRNEIAARLIETGFGESSGFLKSGPTLETLRPEATPPSRPLDMKPHICGESRTAARARKAEGPPLLSAEAPPPVAVRVSIASAPAGTALGTESGDASGTYVPVPRQRPVPLSLLGTMADPAAPPRRP
;
A
#
# COMPACT_ATOMS: atom_id res chain seq x y z
N MET A 1 12.55 4.77 15.28
CA MET A 1 11.53 5.82 15.47
C MET A 1 10.72 5.93 14.18
N LEU A 2 9.38 5.91 14.22
CA LEU A 2 8.56 6.15 13.02
C LEU A 2 8.62 7.64 12.69
N ARG A 3 8.89 7.99 11.42
CA ARG A 3 8.98 9.40 10.99
C ARG A 3 7.63 10.12 11.02
N TYR A 4 6.53 9.38 10.87
CA TYR A 4 5.16 9.92 10.85
C TYR A 4 4.19 9.02 11.64
N PRO A 5 4.31 8.94 12.98
CA PRO A 5 3.51 8.04 13.81
C PRO A 5 2.01 8.34 13.75
N GLN A 6 1.61 9.60 13.54
CA GLN A 6 0.22 10.04 13.45
C GLN A 6 -0.58 9.37 12.33
N HIS A 7 0.09 8.89 11.27
CA HIS A 7 -0.57 8.23 10.14
C HIS A 7 -0.59 6.70 10.27
N ALA A 8 0.07 6.12 11.28
CA ALA A 8 0.15 4.68 11.46
C ALA A 8 -1.24 4.03 11.63
N ALA A 9 -2.19 4.75 12.24
CA ALA A 9 -3.56 4.27 12.44
C ALA A 9 -4.27 3.93 11.11
N LEU A 10 -3.99 4.67 10.03
CA LEU A 10 -4.63 4.47 8.73
C LEU A 10 -4.32 3.07 8.16
N PHE A 11 -3.10 2.59 8.35
CA PHE A 11 -2.65 1.30 7.82
C PHE A 11 -3.17 0.10 8.62
N ARG A 12 -3.74 0.36 9.81
CA ARG A 12 -4.35 -0.65 10.70
C ARG A 12 -5.83 -0.86 10.42
N ILE A 13 -6.46 -0.01 9.61
CA ILE A 13 -7.89 -0.07 9.33
C ILE A 13 -8.20 -1.33 8.50
N PRO A 14 -9.02 -2.28 9.02
CA PRO A 14 -9.31 -3.52 8.31
C PRO A 14 -10.43 -3.34 7.27
N ALA A 15 -11.32 -2.37 7.45
CA ALA A 15 -12.32 -1.96 6.45
C ALA A 15 -12.72 -0.50 6.63
N ILE A 16 -13.18 0.11 5.54
CA ILE A 16 -13.74 1.46 5.52
C ILE A 16 -15.17 1.37 5.00
N ALA A 17 -16.11 2.06 5.64
CA ALA A 17 -17.48 2.22 5.16
C ALA A 17 -17.65 3.63 4.58
N ILE A 18 -18.06 3.71 3.30
CA ILE A 18 -18.38 4.96 2.61
C ILE A 18 -19.84 4.86 2.16
N GLY A 19 -20.72 5.64 2.80
CA GLY A 19 -22.17 5.44 2.69
C GLY A 19 -22.53 4.01 3.10
N ASP A 20 -23.28 3.31 2.24
CA ASP A 20 -23.70 1.92 2.45
C ASP A 20 -22.65 0.89 1.98
N LYS A 21 -21.53 1.33 1.40
CA LYS A 21 -20.52 0.44 0.83
C LYS A 21 -19.38 0.20 1.81
N VAL A 22 -19.15 -1.06 2.16
CA VAL A 22 -17.99 -1.50 2.95
C VAL A 22 -16.86 -1.95 2.03
N MET A 23 -15.71 -1.31 2.15
CA MET A 23 -14.47 -1.61 1.45
C MET A 23 -13.49 -2.29 2.40
N ILE A 24 -13.24 -3.58 2.19
CA ILE A 24 -12.34 -4.37 3.02
C ILE A 24 -10.89 -4.17 2.54
N SER A 25 -9.97 -4.07 3.49
CA SER A 25 -8.54 -4.05 3.20
C SER A 25 -8.10 -5.34 2.49
N GLN A 26 -7.23 -5.16 1.51
CA GLN A 26 -6.61 -6.26 0.77
C GLN A 26 -5.46 -6.90 1.55
N ASN A 27 -4.99 -6.24 2.61
CA ASN A 27 -4.02 -6.80 3.54
C ASN A 27 -4.73 -7.75 4.51
N LYS A 28 -4.67 -9.06 4.21
CA LYS A 28 -5.33 -10.08 5.04
C LYS A 28 -4.59 -10.41 6.33
N LEU A 29 -3.39 -9.88 6.54
CA LEU A 29 -2.68 -10.05 7.81
C LEU A 29 -3.37 -9.24 8.92
N LEU A 30 -4.05 -8.14 8.57
CA LEU A 30 -4.85 -7.36 9.52
C LEU A 30 -5.95 -8.24 10.11
N GLY A 31 -5.88 -8.48 11.42
CA GLY A 31 -6.82 -9.32 12.17
C GLY A 31 -6.55 -10.83 12.10
N ARG A 32 -5.69 -11.32 11.18
CA ARG A 32 -5.34 -12.75 11.08
C ARG A 32 -3.94 -13.09 11.59
N TYR A 33 -3.03 -12.13 11.61
CA TYR A 33 -1.67 -12.30 12.14
C TYR A 33 -1.47 -11.43 13.39
N PRO A 34 -1.02 -11.99 14.53
CA PRO A 34 -0.83 -11.24 15.77
C PRO A 34 0.14 -10.07 15.61
N GLY A 35 -0.30 -8.88 16.00
CA GLY A 35 0.54 -7.67 15.96
C GLY A 35 0.72 -7.06 14.58
N ALA A 36 0.01 -7.52 13.55
CA ALA A 36 0.03 -6.90 12.22
C ALA A 36 -0.52 -5.46 12.27
N ASP A 37 0.26 -4.50 11.77
CA ASP A 37 -0.03 -3.06 11.86
C ASP A 37 0.06 -2.30 10.52
N GLY A 38 0.24 -3.00 9.39
CA GLY A 38 0.31 -2.36 8.07
C GLY A 38 0.75 -3.31 6.95
N MET A 39 1.02 -2.82 5.73
CA MET A 39 0.95 -1.41 5.32
C MET A 39 0.24 -1.24 3.97
N LYS A 40 0.73 -1.87 2.90
CA LYS A 40 0.19 -1.64 1.55
C LYS A 40 0.23 -2.90 0.72
N THR A 41 -0.82 -3.13 -0.05
CA THR A 41 -0.88 -4.15 -1.09
C THR A 41 -0.85 -3.51 -2.48
N GLY A 42 -0.40 -4.25 -3.48
CA GLY A 42 -0.43 -3.83 -4.87
C GLY A 42 -0.69 -5.02 -5.79
N PHE A 43 -1.40 -4.77 -6.89
CA PHE A 43 -1.64 -5.78 -7.91
C PHE A 43 -1.79 -5.09 -9.27
N ILE A 44 -0.96 -5.51 -10.22
CA ILE A 44 -1.19 -5.36 -11.66
C ILE A 44 -0.76 -6.67 -12.33
N CYS A 45 -1.36 -7.01 -13.47
CA CYS A 45 -1.07 -8.28 -14.14
C CYS A 45 0.43 -8.50 -14.40
N SER A 46 1.14 -7.44 -14.78
CA SER A 46 2.58 -7.51 -15.09
C SER A 46 3.48 -7.59 -13.86
N SER A 47 3.02 -7.18 -12.67
CA SER A 47 3.80 -7.28 -11.43
C SER A 47 3.42 -8.46 -10.56
N GLY A 48 2.25 -9.08 -10.80
CA GLY A 48 1.63 -9.99 -9.86
C GLY A 48 1.20 -9.33 -8.54
N PHE A 49 1.03 -10.15 -7.51
CA PHE A 49 0.54 -9.75 -6.20
C PHE A 49 1.69 -9.33 -5.28
N ASN A 50 1.65 -8.09 -4.82
CA ASN A 50 2.67 -7.47 -3.97
C ASN A 50 2.08 -7.07 -2.61
N ILE A 51 2.90 -7.13 -1.57
CA ILE A 51 2.57 -6.61 -0.24
C ILE A 51 3.82 -6.12 0.49
N VAL A 52 3.67 -4.98 1.16
CA VAL A 52 4.53 -4.56 2.27
C VAL A 52 3.70 -4.73 3.53
N ALA A 53 4.09 -5.68 4.35
CA ALA A 53 3.45 -6.00 5.62
C ALA A 53 4.34 -5.63 6.78
N SER A 54 3.75 -5.17 7.88
CA SER A 54 4.47 -4.90 9.12
C SER A 54 3.75 -5.55 10.29
N ALA A 55 4.53 -6.01 11.26
CA ALA A 55 4.02 -6.50 12.53
C ALA A 55 4.96 -6.09 13.66
N SER A 56 4.39 -5.95 14.86
CA SER A 56 5.13 -5.54 16.06
C SER A 56 4.84 -6.48 17.23
N ARG A 57 5.89 -6.94 17.92
CA ARG A 57 5.83 -7.82 19.11
C ARG A 57 6.80 -7.28 20.17
N GLY A 58 6.28 -6.79 21.29
CA GLY A 58 7.09 -6.11 22.31
C GLY A 58 7.81 -4.88 21.75
N SER A 59 9.13 -4.80 21.93
CA SER A 59 9.99 -3.72 21.40
C SER A 59 10.45 -3.94 19.96
N LYS A 60 10.14 -5.09 19.34
CA LYS A 60 10.60 -5.46 18.00
C LYS A 60 9.50 -5.23 16.96
N ARG A 61 9.85 -4.54 15.88
CA ARG A 61 9.01 -4.38 14.69
C ARG A 61 9.70 -5.01 13.49
N VAL A 62 8.95 -5.80 12.73
CA VAL A 62 9.41 -6.47 11.51
C VAL A 62 8.60 -5.96 10.33
N VAL A 63 9.28 -5.71 9.22
CA VAL A 63 8.66 -5.35 7.94
C VAL A 63 9.05 -6.40 6.91
N ALA A 64 8.06 -7.01 6.27
CA ALA A 64 8.24 -7.97 5.20
C ALA A 64 7.77 -7.36 3.88
N VAL A 65 8.63 -7.42 2.87
CA VAL A 65 8.33 -6.98 1.50
C VAL A 65 8.28 -8.21 0.62
N VAL A 66 7.12 -8.48 0.03
CA VAL A 66 6.89 -9.61 -0.86
C VAL A 66 6.42 -9.07 -2.21
N LEU A 67 7.14 -9.44 -3.26
CA LEU A 67 6.87 -9.01 -4.62
C LEU A 67 6.62 -10.22 -5.52
N GLY A 68 5.88 -10.01 -6.61
CA GLY A 68 5.82 -10.97 -7.71
C GLY A 68 5.09 -12.27 -7.40
N GLN A 69 4.10 -12.28 -6.50
CA GLN A 69 3.41 -13.53 -6.15
C GLN A 69 2.26 -13.84 -7.12
N PRO A 70 1.98 -15.14 -7.36
CA PRO A 70 1.01 -15.56 -8.36
C PRO A 70 -0.46 -15.43 -7.92
N ASN A 71 -0.71 -15.44 -6.62
CA ASN A 71 -2.04 -15.30 -6.03
C ASN A 71 -1.97 -14.58 -4.67
N SER A 72 -3.13 -14.18 -4.16
CA SER A 72 -3.22 -13.42 -2.91
C SER A 72 -3.02 -14.26 -1.66
N GLU A 73 -3.44 -15.54 -1.63
CA GLU A 73 -3.24 -16.40 -0.45
C GLU A 73 -1.76 -16.63 -0.20
N LEU A 74 -1.05 -17.12 -1.21
CA LEU A 74 0.39 -17.40 -1.16
C LEU A 74 1.18 -16.16 -0.76
N ARG A 75 0.84 -15.00 -1.31
CA ARG A 75 1.44 -13.72 -0.93
C ARG A 75 1.31 -13.46 0.57
N ASN A 76 0.13 -13.68 1.16
CA ASN A 76 -0.08 -13.42 2.58
C ASN A 76 0.65 -14.43 3.46
N GLU A 77 0.66 -15.70 3.06
CA GLU A 77 1.35 -16.77 3.79
C GLU A 77 2.87 -16.56 3.79
N ILE A 78 3.47 -16.22 2.64
CA ILE A 78 4.89 -15.87 2.56
C ILE A 78 5.20 -14.65 3.43
N ALA A 79 4.37 -13.60 3.37
CA ALA A 79 4.56 -12.42 4.20
C ALA A 79 4.51 -12.76 5.70
N ALA A 80 3.54 -13.56 6.13
CA ALA A 80 3.45 -14.03 7.52
C ALA A 80 4.66 -14.88 7.92
N ARG A 81 5.16 -15.74 7.05
CA ARG A 81 6.35 -16.57 7.28
C ARG A 81 7.60 -15.72 7.43
N LEU A 82 7.81 -14.75 6.56
CA LEU A 82 8.94 -13.81 6.67
C LEU A 82 8.89 -13.00 7.98
N ILE A 83 7.69 -12.57 8.39
CA ILE A 83 7.51 -11.87 9.66
C ILE A 83 7.85 -12.80 10.84
N GLU A 84 7.38 -14.05 10.82
CA GLU A 84 7.67 -15.02 11.89
C GLU A 84 9.16 -15.36 11.95
N THR A 85 9.81 -15.58 10.81
CA THR A 85 11.28 -15.72 10.72
C THR A 85 11.99 -14.49 11.29
N GLY A 86 11.44 -13.29 11.02
CA GLY A 86 11.95 -12.04 11.58
C GLY A 86 11.82 -11.94 13.10
N PHE A 87 10.80 -12.56 13.70
CA PHE A 87 10.65 -12.60 15.16
C PHE A 87 11.44 -13.72 15.83
N GLY A 88 11.68 -14.85 15.15
CA GLY A 88 12.42 -16.00 15.68
C GLY A 88 13.83 -15.70 16.18
N GLU A 89 14.25 -16.40 17.24
CA GLU A 89 15.56 -16.22 17.90
C GLU A 89 16.75 -16.58 16.99
N SER A 90 16.54 -17.53 16.08
CA SER A 90 17.45 -17.95 15.01
C SER A 90 17.40 -17.01 13.80
N SER A 91 17.41 -15.71 14.06
CA SER A 91 17.65 -14.66 13.06
C SER A 91 19.09 -14.70 12.50
N GLY A 92 19.80 -15.83 12.51
CA GLY A 92 21.17 -15.95 11.98
C GLY A 92 21.25 -15.52 10.50
N PHE A 93 20.21 -15.84 9.72
CA PHE A 93 20.05 -15.35 8.34
C PHE A 93 19.91 -13.82 8.25
N LEU A 94 19.24 -13.19 9.21
CA LEU A 94 19.07 -11.73 9.27
C LEU A 94 20.26 -11.02 9.92
N LYS A 95 21.05 -11.71 10.75
CA LYS A 95 22.28 -11.19 11.37
C LYS A 95 23.47 -11.21 10.39
N SER A 96 23.47 -12.14 9.43
CA SER A 96 24.56 -12.31 8.45
C SER A 96 24.20 -11.89 7.02
N GLY A 97 22.96 -11.44 6.78
CA GLY A 97 22.52 -10.95 5.47
C GLY A 97 22.96 -9.51 5.19
N PRO A 98 23.02 -9.09 3.91
CA PRO A 98 23.25 -7.70 3.56
C PRO A 98 22.12 -6.82 4.12
N THR A 99 22.48 -5.64 4.64
CA THR A 99 21.50 -4.63 5.04
C THR A 99 20.99 -3.92 3.80
N LEU A 100 19.86 -3.21 3.90
CA LEU A 100 19.37 -2.37 2.80
C LEU A 100 20.40 -1.33 2.36
N GLU A 101 21.30 -0.92 3.25
CA GLU A 101 22.38 0.03 2.97
C GLU A 101 23.52 -0.62 2.18
N THR A 102 23.81 -1.90 2.42
CA THR A 102 24.87 -2.63 1.71
C THR A 102 24.37 -3.39 0.49
N LEU A 103 23.05 -3.46 0.29
CA LEU A 103 22.43 -4.11 -0.86
C LEU A 103 22.81 -3.36 -2.14
N ARG A 104 23.66 -3.99 -2.96
CA ARG A 104 24.05 -3.45 -4.26
C ARG A 104 23.02 -3.83 -5.32
N PRO A 105 22.72 -2.95 -6.28
CA PRO A 105 21.96 -3.33 -7.45
C PRO A 105 22.69 -4.45 -8.20
N GLU A 106 21.95 -5.31 -8.90
CA GLU A 106 22.54 -6.34 -9.74
C GLU A 106 23.53 -5.73 -10.74
N ALA A 107 24.68 -6.40 -10.90
CA ALA A 107 25.75 -5.93 -11.78
C ALA A 107 25.30 -5.86 -13.25
N THR A 108 24.34 -6.69 -13.64
CA THR A 108 23.76 -6.72 -14.98
C THR A 108 22.23 -6.79 -14.85
N PRO A 109 21.54 -5.65 -14.76
CA PRO A 109 20.08 -5.65 -14.71
C PRO A 109 19.52 -6.16 -16.05
N PRO A 110 18.37 -6.85 -16.03
CA PRO A 110 17.73 -7.28 -17.27
C PRO A 110 17.33 -6.07 -18.12
N SER A 111 17.49 -6.19 -19.45
CA SER A 111 17.18 -5.12 -20.41
C SER A 111 15.70 -4.73 -20.46
N ARG A 112 14.82 -5.60 -19.95
CA ARG A 112 13.39 -5.37 -19.81
C ARG A 112 12.91 -5.81 -18.42
N PRO A 113 11.93 -5.13 -17.83
CA PRO A 113 11.28 -5.60 -16.61
C PRO A 113 10.69 -6.99 -16.81
N LEU A 114 10.68 -7.79 -15.74
CA LEU A 114 9.97 -9.07 -15.73
C LEU A 114 8.47 -8.82 -15.89
N ASP A 115 7.86 -9.40 -16.92
CA ASP A 115 6.40 -9.34 -17.13
C ASP A 115 5.73 -10.62 -16.65
N MET A 116 4.96 -10.50 -15.57
CA MET A 116 4.20 -11.61 -14.99
C MET A 116 2.86 -11.85 -15.68
N LYS A 117 2.42 -10.97 -16.58
CA LYS A 117 1.08 -11.01 -17.19
C LYS A 117 0.71 -12.37 -17.79
N PRO A 118 1.60 -13.10 -18.49
CA PRO A 118 1.28 -14.43 -19.04
C PRO A 118 0.87 -15.44 -17.96
N HIS A 119 1.46 -15.35 -16.78
CA HIS A 119 1.22 -16.28 -15.68
C HIS A 119 0.03 -15.87 -14.80
N ILE A 120 -0.25 -14.57 -14.69
CA ILE A 120 -1.26 -14.04 -13.76
C ILE A 120 -2.60 -13.80 -14.43
N CYS A 121 -2.58 -13.24 -15.63
CA CYS A 121 -3.77 -12.82 -16.38
C CYS A 121 -3.87 -13.50 -17.76
N GLY A 122 -2.91 -14.35 -18.11
CA GLY A 122 -2.91 -15.16 -19.33
C GLY A 122 -3.41 -16.58 -19.09
N GLU A 123 -3.09 -17.47 -20.02
CA GLU A 123 -3.57 -18.85 -20.08
C GLU A 123 -3.13 -19.69 -18.87
N SER A 124 -1.94 -19.40 -18.30
CA SER A 124 -1.43 -20.13 -17.13
C SER A 124 -2.03 -19.68 -15.79
N ARG A 125 -3.04 -18.80 -15.79
CA ARG A 125 -3.66 -18.26 -14.56
C ARG A 125 -4.17 -19.35 -13.61
N THR A 126 -4.73 -20.44 -14.12
CA THR A 126 -5.27 -21.53 -13.29
C THR A 126 -4.16 -22.20 -12.50
N ALA A 127 -3.04 -22.53 -13.16
CA ALA A 127 -1.87 -23.11 -12.50
C ALA A 127 -1.24 -22.14 -11.49
N ALA A 128 -1.16 -20.85 -11.82
CA ALA A 128 -0.66 -19.82 -10.91
C ALA A 128 -1.53 -19.66 -9.65
N ARG A 129 -2.85 -19.74 -9.79
CA ARG A 129 -3.81 -19.70 -8.67
C ARG A 129 -3.80 -20.96 -7.81
N ALA A 130 -3.42 -22.11 -8.37
CA ALA A 130 -3.36 -23.37 -7.62
C ALA A 130 -2.15 -23.46 -6.67
N ARG A 131 -1.14 -22.59 -6.81
CA ARG A 131 0.05 -22.58 -5.95
C ARG A 131 -0.29 -22.20 -4.52
N LYS A 132 0.22 -22.97 -3.56
CA LYS A 132 0.05 -22.76 -2.11
C LYS A 132 1.41 -22.61 -1.44
N ALA A 133 1.45 -21.98 -0.26
CA ALA A 133 2.70 -21.94 0.48
C ALA A 133 3.04 -23.33 1.02
N GLU A 134 4.32 -23.60 1.15
CA GLU A 134 4.80 -24.79 1.82
C GLU A 134 4.69 -24.63 3.35
N GLY A 135 4.30 -25.70 4.03
CA GLY A 135 4.18 -25.77 5.49
C GLY A 135 2.81 -25.37 6.07
N PRO A 136 2.66 -25.42 7.40
CA PRO A 136 1.40 -25.09 8.05
C PRO A 136 1.05 -23.61 7.87
N PRO A 137 -0.25 -23.27 7.75
CA PRO A 137 -0.69 -21.89 7.61
C PRO A 137 -0.39 -21.10 8.88
N LEU A 138 0.18 -19.91 8.72
CA LEU A 138 0.51 -19.00 9.83
C LEU A 138 -0.57 -17.94 10.08
N LEU A 139 -1.58 -17.88 9.21
CA LEU A 139 -2.71 -16.97 9.33
C LEU A 139 -3.89 -17.71 9.94
N SER A 140 -4.61 -17.04 10.84
CA SER A 140 -5.87 -17.57 11.35
C SER A 140 -6.84 -17.84 10.20
N ALA A 141 -7.45 -19.04 10.20
CA ALA A 141 -8.44 -19.45 9.22
C ALA A 141 -9.71 -18.57 9.32
N GLU A 142 -10.17 -18.35 10.55
CA GLU A 142 -11.23 -17.42 10.90
C GLU A 142 -10.64 -16.02 11.08
N ALA A 143 -11.03 -15.06 10.23
CA ALA A 143 -10.75 -13.65 10.52
C ALA A 143 -11.90 -13.10 11.37
N PRO A 144 -11.60 -12.29 12.41
CA PRO A 144 -12.64 -11.50 13.03
C PRO A 144 -13.30 -10.61 11.96
N PRO A 145 -14.63 -10.36 12.07
CA PRO A 145 -15.32 -9.49 11.13
C PRO A 145 -14.61 -8.13 11.09
N PRO A 146 -14.33 -7.58 9.89
CA PRO A 146 -13.55 -6.36 9.81
C PRO A 146 -14.36 -5.19 10.38
N VAL A 147 -13.82 -4.55 11.42
CA VAL A 147 -14.40 -3.34 11.99
C VAL A 147 -14.27 -2.20 10.96
N ALA A 148 -15.40 -1.80 10.39
CA ALA A 148 -15.41 -0.77 9.35
C ALA A 148 -15.37 0.63 9.98
N VAL A 149 -14.33 1.40 9.67
CA VAL A 149 -14.28 2.82 10.01
C VAL A 149 -15.19 3.58 9.04
N ARG A 150 -16.20 4.27 9.57
CA ARG A 150 -17.09 5.11 8.75
C ARG A 150 -16.35 6.37 8.32
N VAL A 151 -16.35 6.64 7.02
CA VAL A 151 -15.77 7.84 6.43
C VAL A 151 -16.84 8.53 5.60
N SER A 152 -17.11 9.78 5.95
CA SER A 152 -17.95 10.69 5.18
C SER A 152 -17.07 11.73 4.49
N ILE A 153 -17.41 12.05 3.24
CA ILE A 153 -16.81 13.19 2.54
C ILE A 153 -17.67 14.39 2.89
N ALA A 154 -17.25 15.18 3.87
CA ALA A 154 -17.85 16.48 4.11
C ALA A 154 -17.21 17.48 3.12
N SER A 155 -17.96 17.87 2.08
CA SER A 155 -17.62 19.06 1.33
C SER A 155 -17.91 20.26 2.23
N ALA A 156 -16.86 20.87 2.78
CA ALA A 156 -17.01 22.17 3.42
C ALA A 156 -17.56 23.13 2.35
N PRO A 157 -18.72 23.80 2.59
CA PRO A 157 -19.10 24.91 1.74
C PRO A 157 -17.97 25.93 1.79
N ALA A 158 -17.62 26.52 0.65
CA ALA A 158 -16.76 27.67 0.64
C ALA A 158 -17.44 28.79 1.46
N GLY A 159 -17.08 28.91 2.74
CA GLY A 159 -17.47 30.05 3.58
C GLY A 159 -18.28 29.81 4.85
N THR A 160 -18.61 28.57 5.28
CA THR A 160 -19.41 28.41 6.52
C THR A 160 -18.54 28.11 7.73
N ALA A 161 -18.60 29.02 8.71
CA ALA A 161 -17.95 28.93 10.00
C ALA A 161 -18.43 27.74 10.85
N LEU A 162 -17.62 27.40 11.86
CA LEU A 162 -17.84 26.37 12.88
C LEU A 162 -19.29 26.34 13.40
N GLY A 163 -19.87 25.14 13.51
CA GLY A 163 -21.14 24.91 14.18
C GLY A 163 -21.49 23.43 14.31
N THR A 164 -21.16 22.88 15.48
CA THR A 164 -21.79 21.77 16.22
C THR A 164 -22.81 20.87 15.50
N GLU A 165 -22.43 19.61 15.28
CA GLU A 165 -23.38 18.49 15.38
C GLU A 165 -22.78 17.35 16.19
N SER A 166 -23.62 16.82 17.08
CA SER A 166 -23.34 15.89 18.15
C SER A 166 -23.08 14.48 17.63
N GLY A 167 -21.88 13.99 17.91
CA GLY A 167 -21.42 12.63 17.71
C GLY A 167 -19.90 12.65 17.78
N ASP A 168 -19.26 11.61 18.32
CA ASP A 168 -17.79 11.46 18.46
C ASP A 168 -17.06 11.36 17.10
N ALA A 169 -17.41 12.21 16.14
CA ALA A 169 -16.71 12.41 14.90
C ALA A 169 -15.50 13.31 15.17
N SER A 170 -14.40 12.69 15.64
CA SER A 170 -13.07 13.26 15.50
C SER A 170 -12.71 13.32 14.01
N GLY A 171 -13.28 14.30 13.31
CA GLY A 171 -13.05 14.54 11.90
C GLY A 171 -11.66 15.13 11.70
N THR A 172 -10.75 14.39 11.07
CA THR A 172 -9.48 14.96 10.60
C THR A 172 -9.72 15.61 9.25
N TYR A 173 -9.60 16.94 9.17
CA TYR A 173 -9.61 17.64 7.89
C TYR A 173 -8.39 17.23 7.06
N VAL A 174 -8.63 16.51 5.96
CA VAL A 174 -7.59 16.18 4.97
C VAL A 174 -7.79 17.12 3.77
N PRO A 175 -6.91 18.10 3.55
CA PRO A 175 -7.04 19.02 2.43
C PRO A 175 -6.96 18.23 1.11
N VAL A 176 -7.88 18.54 0.19
CA VAL A 176 -7.87 17.93 -1.15
C VAL A 176 -6.56 18.29 -1.86
N PRO A 177 -5.82 17.31 -2.43
CA PRO A 177 -4.61 17.58 -3.19
C PRO A 177 -4.93 18.56 -4.33
N ARG A 178 -4.28 19.74 -4.32
CA ARG A 178 -4.31 20.63 -5.48
C ARG A 178 -3.46 20.01 -6.58
N GLN A 179 -3.82 20.22 -7.84
CA GLN A 179 -2.97 19.85 -8.97
C GLN A 179 -1.57 20.44 -8.76
N ARG A 180 -0.53 19.66 -9.07
CA ARG A 180 0.85 20.15 -9.05
C ARG A 180 0.92 21.38 -9.97
N PRO A 181 1.36 22.56 -9.48
CA PRO A 181 1.55 23.72 -10.33
C PRO A 181 2.45 23.34 -11.51
N VAL A 182 2.04 23.72 -12.73
CA VAL A 182 2.91 23.59 -13.90
C VAL A 182 4.15 24.45 -13.63
N PRO A 183 5.38 23.93 -13.76
CA PRO A 183 6.56 24.75 -13.60
C PRO A 183 6.50 25.93 -14.57
N LEU A 184 6.76 27.13 -14.07
CA LEU A 184 6.69 28.39 -14.82
C LEU A 184 7.61 28.42 -16.06
N SER A 185 8.53 27.46 -16.20
CA SER A 185 9.46 27.33 -17.33
C SER A 185 8.84 26.80 -18.62
N LEU A 186 7.55 26.43 -18.63
CA LEU A 186 6.83 25.98 -19.83
C LEU A 186 5.80 26.99 -20.36
N LEU A 187 5.70 28.19 -19.77
CA LEU A 187 5.08 29.34 -20.42
C LEU A 187 6.10 29.95 -21.39
N GLY A 188 6.37 29.20 -22.47
CA GLY A 188 6.94 29.80 -23.66
C GLY A 188 6.03 30.93 -24.11
N THR A 189 6.66 32.05 -24.48
CA THR A 189 6.04 33.25 -25.03
C THR A 189 5.01 32.88 -26.10
N MET A 190 3.73 32.88 -25.73
CA MET A 190 2.66 32.97 -26.71
C MET A 190 2.74 34.38 -27.29
N ALA A 191 3.32 34.47 -28.49
CA ALA A 191 3.22 35.64 -29.33
C ALA A 191 1.74 35.96 -29.54
N ASP A 192 1.36 37.18 -29.15
CA ASP A 192 0.02 37.73 -29.30
C ASP A 192 -0.26 38.00 -30.79
N PRO A 193 -1.24 37.35 -31.45
CA PRO A 193 -1.53 37.57 -32.85
C PRO A 193 -2.58 38.68 -32.99
N ALA A 194 -2.23 39.92 -32.67
CA ALA A 194 -3.12 41.07 -32.96
C ALA A 194 -2.37 42.41 -32.96
N ALA A 195 -1.71 42.76 -34.06
CA ALA A 195 -1.35 44.15 -34.35
C ALA A 195 -1.53 44.45 -35.84
N PRO A 196 -2.35 45.46 -36.23
CA PRO A 196 -2.60 45.79 -37.63
C PRO A 196 -1.42 46.57 -38.26
N PRO A 197 -1.27 46.53 -39.60
CA PRO A 197 -0.10 47.09 -40.28
C PRO A 197 -0.13 48.62 -40.30
N ARG A 198 0.99 49.25 -39.93
CA ARG A 198 1.25 50.67 -40.22
C ARG A 198 2.19 50.78 -41.43
N ARG A 199 1.68 51.36 -42.52
CA ARG A 199 2.48 51.93 -43.62
C ARG A 199 3.14 53.24 -43.16
N PRO A 200 4.27 53.63 -43.77
CA PRO A 200 4.21 54.59 -44.88
C PRO A 200 4.48 53.96 -46.25
#